data_AF-A0AAU9VWG9-F1
#
_entry.id   AF-A0AAU9VWG9-F1
#
_cell.length_a   1.000
_cell.length_b   1.000
_cell.length_c   1.000
_cell.angle_alpha   90.00
_cell.angle_beta   90.00
_cell.angle_gamma   90.00
#
_symmetry.space_group_name_H-M   'P 1'
#
loop_
_entity.id
_entity.type
_entity.pdbx_description
1 polymer ?
#
loop_
_entity_poly.entity_id
_entity_poly.type
_entity_poly.pdbx_seq_one_letter_code
_entity_poly.pdbx_strand_id
1 'polypeptide(L)'
;MALRDNRVLPRMICAVGNVATTDRMTTQEDIALCVIHHSFYPHDNEQIRATPWQRYRVDQQSTLLNLSFVIALMSKESQEIWISDLAPSRPNELVVNNGAYKMILQAYPNRGVVISNSSVDCEGRQLPPHARLLTVLLPAGGPNIYNATLQLTKELEGREVVCDEIIFTVATNLPDGNQVHFHEKGNIFYIDYPLPKLKLAGVLTRPFAWNIIMHFEKLSDNGKYSLYRQHRKSLERWAKTTPQYQDLVAMVLNEEGVACLIRNRLEEGVNLARKACRLSSFHNCVNDRTIRGYASAVYAAAERFAGDQDGAKQYLQDALEIFEPMEPSSYTSITLYNIGAIAMERSATVGVSNDEEREAESFLQMAATHWNHQNLNTTARMLPRVYNRLIGLYLKSSPNTAPNLDVTVSQDNLRRAGEVIRRFEVLLPQCFKWMKSTFYLGKADHYIRLRDINDGLRAAEQALDISRQSGLQREAAGAVSRVNLLRGLDDLRRRPPIVPDCMD
;
A
#
# COMPACT_ATOMS: atom_id res chain seq x y z
N MET A 1 -59.59 1.72 -13.39
CA MET A 1 -58.73 2.69 -14.09
C MET A 1 -57.44 2.80 -13.29
N ALA A 2 -56.39 2.00 -13.51
CA ALA A 2 -55.53 1.78 -14.68
C ALA A 2 -54.44 2.85 -14.86
N LEU A 3 -53.19 2.44 -14.55
CA LEU A 3 -51.86 2.74 -15.14
C LEU A 3 -50.80 2.78 -14.02
N ARG A 4 -50.15 1.65 -13.68
CA ARG A 4 -48.86 1.12 -14.19
C ARG A 4 -47.66 2.07 -13.96
N ASP A 5 -46.93 1.82 -12.88
CA ASP A 5 -45.61 2.38 -12.57
C ASP A 5 -44.55 1.30 -12.88
N ASN A 6 -43.76 1.51 -13.94
CA ASN A 6 -42.63 0.67 -14.34
C ASN A 6 -41.34 1.39 -13.88
N ARG A 7 -40.79 0.98 -12.73
CA ARG A 7 -39.46 1.43 -12.29
C ARG A 7 -38.41 0.41 -12.74
N VAL A 8 -37.63 0.83 -13.73
CA VAL A 8 -36.46 0.16 -14.27
C VAL A 8 -35.29 0.36 -13.31
N LEU A 9 -34.67 -0.75 -12.89
CA LEU A 9 -33.45 -0.82 -12.08
C LEU A 9 -32.23 -0.21 -12.80
N PRO A 10 -31.23 0.35 -12.07
CA PRO A 10 -30.01 0.89 -12.65
C PRO A 10 -29.14 -0.21 -13.26
N ARG A 11 -28.65 0.09 -14.47
CA ARG A 11 -27.97 -0.81 -15.41
C ARG A 11 -26.69 -1.43 -14.82
N MET A 12 -26.74 -2.75 -14.71
CA MET A 12 -25.60 -3.66 -14.86
C MET A 12 -24.70 -3.20 -16.02
N ILE A 13 -23.39 -3.25 -15.82
CA ILE A 13 -22.42 -3.22 -16.92
C ILE A 13 -22.63 -4.51 -17.72
N CYS A 14 -23.49 -4.44 -18.74
CA CYS A 14 -23.43 -5.37 -19.84
C CYS A 14 -22.12 -5.10 -20.58
N ALA A 15 -21.13 -5.98 -20.42
CA ALA A 15 -20.23 -6.26 -21.52
C ALA A 15 -21.11 -6.84 -22.65
N VAL A 16 -21.58 -5.99 -23.55
CA VAL A 16 -22.02 -6.44 -24.88
C VAL A 16 -20.76 -6.58 -25.72
N GLY A 17 -19.93 -7.54 -25.35
CA GLY A 17 -19.15 -8.32 -26.32
C GLY A 17 -20.01 -9.52 -26.65
N ASN A 18 -20.08 -9.90 -27.92
CA ASN A 18 -20.88 -11.05 -28.32
C ASN A 18 -20.39 -12.29 -27.55
N VAL A 19 -21.23 -12.86 -26.70
CA VAL A 19 -20.97 -14.19 -26.14
C VAL A 19 -21.18 -15.17 -27.29
N ALA A 20 -20.09 -15.67 -27.86
CA ALA A 20 -20.16 -16.69 -28.89
C ALA A 20 -20.71 -17.99 -28.27
N THR A 21 -21.91 -18.38 -28.71
CA THR A 21 -22.45 -19.72 -28.46
C THR A 21 -21.74 -20.70 -29.40
N THR A 22 -20.90 -21.56 -28.83
CA THR A 22 -20.52 -22.91 -29.31
C THR A 22 -20.04 -23.13 -30.76
N ASP A 23 -19.70 -22.12 -31.55
CA ASP A 23 -19.21 -22.35 -32.91
C ASP A 23 -17.69 -22.19 -33.05
N ARG A 24 -17.04 -23.37 -33.10
CA ARG A 24 -15.72 -23.74 -33.66
C ARG A 24 -14.55 -22.74 -33.54
N MET A 25 -13.66 -22.98 -32.56
CA MET A 25 -12.26 -22.52 -32.59
C MET A 25 -11.36 -23.54 -33.26
N THR A 26 -10.62 -23.13 -34.30
CA THR A 26 -9.82 -24.02 -35.16
C THR A 26 -8.30 -23.98 -34.95
N THR A 27 -7.73 -23.22 -34.01
CA THR A 27 -6.25 -23.16 -33.88
C THR A 27 -5.71 -23.05 -32.45
N GLN A 28 -4.42 -23.39 -32.32
CA GLN A 28 -3.67 -23.69 -31.09
C GLN A 28 -3.37 -22.47 -30.19
N GLU A 29 -3.62 -21.24 -30.65
CA GLU A 29 -3.03 -20.01 -30.08
C GLU A 29 -4.02 -19.06 -29.38
N ASP A 30 -5.29 -19.44 -29.22
CA ASP A 30 -6.34 -18.43 -29.05
C ASP A 30 -6.88 -18.22 -27.63
N ILE A 31 -6.36 -18.87 -26.57
CA ILE A 31 -6.89 -18.75 -25.19
C ILE A 31 -5.79 -18.57 -24.13
N ALA A 32 -6.03 -17.69 -23.16
CA ALA A 32 -5.22 -17.42 -21.97
C ALA A 32 -6.01 -17.61 -20.66
N LEU A 33 -5.31 -18.02 -19.60
CA LEU A 33 -5.78 -18.03 -18.21
C LEU A 33 -5.64 -16.61 -17.63
N CYS A 34 -6.73 -16.02 -17.17
CA CYS A 34 -6.73 -14.70 -16.53
C CYS A 34 -7.09 -14.82 -15.05
N VAL A 35 -6.20 -14.40 -14.14
CA VAL A 35 -6.50 -14.31 -12.70
C VAL A 35 -7.05 -12.91 -12.39
N ILE A 36 -8.29 -12.87 -11.90
CA ILE A 36 -9.05 -11.65 -11.62
C ILE A 36 -8.86 -11.18 -10.16
N HIS A 37 -8.62 -12.10 -9.23
CA HIS A 37 -8.49 -11.82 -7.79
C HIS A 37 -7.77 -12.96 -7.05
N HIS A 38 -7.07 -12.70 -5.94
CA HIS A 38 -6.51 -13.73 -5.06
C HIS A 38 -6.80 -13.46 -3.57
N SER A 39 -6.92 -14.50 -2.76
CA SER A 39 -7.05 -14.38 -1.29
C SER A 39 -6.40 -15.56 -0.56
N PHE A 40 -5.75 -15.29 0.57
CA PHE A 40 -5.15 -16.29 1.46
C PHE A 40 -5.95 -16.39 2.75
N TYR A 41 -6.38 -17.60 3.15
CA TYR A 41 -7.04 -17.83 4.43
C TYR A 41 -6.55 -19.13 5.08
N PRO A 42 -6.20 -19.14 6.38
CA PRO A 42 -6.07 -20.38 7.13
C PRO A 42 -7.45 -21.02 7.32
N HIS A 43 -7.50 -22.35 7.30
CA HIS A 43 -8.72 -23.11 7.55
C HIS A 43 -8.96 -23.20 9.06
N ASP A 44 -9.75 -22.28 9.63
CA ASP A 44 -10.27 -22.46 10.98
C ASP A 44 -11.53 -23.33 10.95
N ASN A 45 -11.64 -24.22 11.93
CA ASN A 45 -12.60 -25.32 12.00
C ASN A 45 -14.07 -24.91 12.23
N GLU A 46 -14.42 -23.62 12.11
CA GLU A 46 -15.76 -23.16 12.47
C GLU A 46 -16.57 -22.67 11.26
N GLN A 47 -17.40 -23.59 10.76
CA GLN A 47 -18.64 -23.36 10.03
C GLN A 47 -18.60 -22.71 8.64
N ILE A 48 -18.03 -23.43 7.67
CA ILE A 48 -18.59 -23.44 6.30
C ILE A 48 -18.74 -24.91 5.88
N ARG A 49 -19.95 -25.29 5.44
CA ARG A 49 -20.28 -26.68 5.08
C ARG A 49 -19.35 -27.17 3.99
N ALA A 50 -18.44 -28.05 4.37
CA ALA A 50 -17.59 -28.79 3.47
C ALA A 50 -18.43 -29.50 2.39
N THR A 51 -18.03 -29.37 1.12
CA THR A 51 -18.67 -30.10 0.02
C THR A 51 -18.36 -31.61 0.13
N PRO A 52 -19.19 -32.50 -0.45
CA PRO A 52 -19.08 -33.95 -0.25
C PRO A 52 -17.71 -34.57 -0.59
N TRP A 53 -16.86 -33.88 -1.35
CA TRP A 53 -15.51 -34.35 -1.73
C TRP A 53 -14.44 -34.15 -0.64
N GLN A 54 -14.63 -33.22 0.30
CA GLN A 54 -13.68 -32.96 1.42
C GLN A 54 -13.66 -34.07 2.49
N ARG A 55 -14.53 -35.09 2.36
CA ARG A 55 -14.52 -36.28 3.24
C ARG A 55 -13.64 -37.43 2.75
N TYR A 56 -13.07 -37.35 1.55
CA TYR A 56 -12.13 -38.36 1.07
C TYR A 56 -10.71 -38.06 1.58
N ARG A 57 -10.34 -38.75 2.68
CA ARG A 57 -9.09 -38.69 3.45
C ARG A 57 -8.97 -37.54 4.46
N VAL A 58 -9.84 -37.58 5.46
CA VAL A 58 -9.48 -37.11 6.80
C VAL A 58 -9.12 -38.35 7.61
N ASP A 59 -7.86 -38.75 7.50
CA ASP A 59 -7.20 -39.52 8.55
C ASP A 59 -5.75 -39.04 8.58
N GLN A 60 -5.34 -38.49 9.72
CA GLN A 60 -4.02 -37.93 10.07
C GLN A 60 -3.81 -36.41 9.79
N GLN A 61 -4.05 -35.62 10.85
CA GLN A 61 -3.24 -34.48 11.33
C GLN A 61 -2.38 -33.70 10.30
N SER A 62 -2.97 -33.12 9.26
CA SER A 62 -2.26 -32.25 8.33
C SER A 62 -2.93 -30.89 8.24
N THR A 63 -2.25 -29.84 8.71
CA THR A 63 -2.61 -28.44 8.48
C THR A 63 -2.58 -28.20 6.96
N LEU A 64 -3.66 -27.68 6.37
CA LEU A 64 -3.73 -27.35 4.93
C LEU A 64 -3.75 -25.83 4.76
N LEU A 65 -2.96 -25.32 3.81
CA LEU A 65 -2.97 -23.94 3.34
C LEU A 65 -3.90 -23.84 2.12
N ASN A 66 -4.84 -22.89 2.17
CA ASN A 66 -5.76 -22.60 1.08
C ASN A 66 -5.25 -21.43 0.24
N LEU A 67 -4.96 -21.68 -1.03
CA LEU A 67 -4.65 -20.64 -2.02
C LEU A 67 -5.83 -20.47 -2.96
N SER A 68 -6.44 -19.29 -2.99
CA SER A 68 -7.63 -19.08 -3.81
C SER A 68 -7.35 -18.09 -4.94
N PHE A 69 -7.72 -18.47 -6.15
CA PHE A 69 -7.54 -17.74 -7.40
C PHE A 69 -8.89 -17.57 -8.09
N VAL A 70 -9.37 -16.34 -8.30
CA VAL A 70 -10.51 -16.14 -9.20
C VAL A 70 -9.98 -16.16 -10.62
N ILE A 71 -10.38 -17.15 -11.41
CA ILE A 71 -9.92 -17.36 -12.78
C ILE A 71 -11.04 -17.14 -13.79
N ALA A 72 -10.69 -16.61 -14.96
CA ALA A 72 -11.51 -16.58 -16.16
C ALA A 72 -10.69 -16.97 -17.39
N LEU A 73 -11.38 -17.43 -18.43
CA LEU A 73 -10.77 -17.72 -19.73
C LEU A 73 -10.93 -16.52 -20.62
N MET A 74 -9.86 -16.13 -21.30
CA MET A 74 -9.86 -15.00 -22.22
C MET A 74 -9.30 -15.43 -23.56
N SER A 75 -9.89 -14.95 -24.66
CA SER A 75 -9.27 -15.14 -25.97
C SER A 75 -8.00 -14.29 -26.09
N LYS A 76 -6.90 -14.87 -26.56
CA LYS A 76 -5.65 -14.13 -26.81
C LYS A 76 -5.83 -13.12 -27.96
N GLU A 77 -6.63 -13.46 -28.98
CA GLU A 77 -6.85 -12.61 -30.15
C GLU A 77 -7.92 -11.54 -29.90
N SER A 78 -9.12 -11.92 -29.47
CA SER A 78 -10.23 -10.98 -29.31
C SER A 78 -10.25 -10.28 -27.95
N GLN A 79 -9.46 -10.75 -26.98
CA GLN A 79 -9.50 -10.31 -25.57
C GLN A 79 -10.89 -10.48 -24.93
N GLU A 80 -11.79 -11.24 -25.55
CA GLU A 80 -13.12 -11.51 -25.00
C GLU A 80 -13.01 -12.54 -23.88
N ILE A 81 -13.81 -12.34 -22.83
CA ILE A 81 -13.88 -13.23 -21.67
C ILE A 81 -14.98 -14.27 -21.91
N TRP A 82 -14.63 -15.55 -21.77
CA TRP A 82 -15.51 -16.67 -22.07
C TRP A 82 -16.15 -17.22 -20.81
N ILE A 83 -17.35 -17.80 -20.96
CA ILE A 83 -17.96 -18.60 -19.89
C ILE A 83 -17.00 -19.74 -19.57
N SER A 84 -16.70 -19.92 -18.29
CA SER A 84 -15.79 -20.94 -17.78
C SER A 84 -16.57 -21.92 -16.92
N ASP A 85 -17.00 -23.01 -17.52
CA ASP A 85 -17.58 -24.13 -16.79
C ASP A 85 -16.47 -25.08 -16.40
N LEU A 86 -16.14 -25.09 -15.11
CA LEU A 86 -15.12 -25.96 -14.54
C LEU A 86 -15.78 -27.10 -13.78
N ALA A 87 -15.53 -28.33 -14.21
CA ALA A 87 -15.96 -29.53 -13.52
C ALA A 87 -14.74 -30.31 -13.02
N PRO A 88 -14.71 -30.79 -11.77
CA PRO A 88 -13.63 -31.65 -11.32
C PRO A 88 -13.62 -32.96 -12.11
N SER A 89 -12.45 -33.34 -12.63
CA SER A 89 -12.23 -34.59 -13.37
C SER A 89 -11.55 -35.63 -12.48
N ARG A 90 -10.38 -35.25 -11.94
CA ARG A 90 -9.51 -36.07 -11.10
C ARG A 90 -8.76 -35.18 -10.11
N PRO A 91 -8.08 -35.73 -9.09
CA PRO A 91 -7.20 -34.93 -8.23
C PRO A 91 -6.20 -34.15 -9.10
N ASN A 92 -6.13 -32.84 -8.89
CA ASN A 92 -5.30 -31.89 -9.66
C ASN A 92 -5.73 -31.64 -11.11
N GLU A 93 -6.93 -32.03 -11.51
CA GLU A 93 -7.44 -31.83 -12.87
C GLU A 93 -8.88 -31.30 -12.86
N LEU A 94 -9.11 -30.17 -13.55
CA LEU A 94 -10.44 -29.65 -13.86
C LEU A 94 -10.72 -29.74 -15.35
N VAL A 95 -11.85 -30.31 -15.72
CA VAL A 95 -12.40 -30.25 -17.07
C VAL A 95 -13.04 -28.88 -17.28
N VAL A 96 -12.75 -28.28 -18.42
CA VAL A 96 -13.17 -26.92 -18.77
C VAL A 96 -14.08 -26.98 -19.99
N ASN A 97 -15.21 -26.26 -19.95
CA ASN A 97 -16.15 -26.09 -21.06
C ASN A 97 -16.49 -27.42 -21.75
N ASN A 98 -17.08 -28.33 -20.99
CA ASN A 98 -17.50 -29.67 -21.44
C ASN A 98 -16.38 -30.54 -22.03
N GLY A 99 -15.14 -30.36 -21.58
CA GLY A 99 -14.00 -31.18 -22.01
C GLY A 99 -13.26 -30.63 -23.21
N ALA A 100 -13.58 -29.41 -23.66
CA ALA A 100 -12.82 -28.72 -24.69
C ALA A 100 -11.38 -28.42 -24.24
N TYR A 101 -11.18 -28.17 -22.94
CA TYR A 101 -9.88 -27.96 -22.33
C TYR A 101 -9.78 -28.68 -20.98
N LYS A 102 -8.56 -28.84 -20.48
CA LYS A 102 -8.29 -29.31 -19.11
C LYS A 102 -7.39 -28.30 -18.41
N MET A 103 -7.60 -28.10 -17.11
CA MET A 103 -6.65 -27.42 -16.24
C MET A 103 -5.96 -28.45 -15.37
N ILE A 104 -4.63 -28.52 -15.43
CA ILE A 104 -3.82 -29.51 -14.75
C ILE A 104 -2.88 -28.78 -13.79
N LEU A 105 -2.99 -29.10 -12.50
CA LEU A 105 -2.08 -28.60 -11.47
C LEU A 105 -0.95 -29.59 -11.24
N GLN A 106 0.28 -29.15 -11.49
CA GLN A 106 1.50 -29.89 -11.16
C GLN A 106 2.17 -29.16 -10.01
N ALA A 107 2.51 -29.84 -8.92
CA ALA A 107 3.19 -29.21 -7.79
C ALA A 107 4.32 -30.11 -7.27
N TYR A 108 5.46 -29.52 -6.97
CA TYR A 108 6.61 -30.18 -6.39
C TYR A 108 6.96 -29.54 -5.03
N PRO A 109 7.01 -30.30 -3.93
CA PRO A 109 6.80 -31.73 -3.86
C PRO A 109 5.30 -32.11 -3.98
N ASN A 110 4.99 -33.18 -4.71
CA ASN A 110 3.60 -33.64 -4.93
C ASN A 110 3.06 -34.39 -3.69
N ARG A 111 2.86 -33.66 -2.59
CA ARG A 111 2.47 -34.21 -1.28
C ARG A 111 0.97 -34.09 -1.01
N GLY A 112 0.11 -34.50 -1.94
CA GLY A 112 -1.35 -34.39 -1.73
C GLY A 112 -1.87 -32.97 -1.93
N VAL A 113 -1.27 -32.25 -2.87
CA VAL A 113 -1.85 -31.03 -3.42
C VAL A 113 -3.16 -31.39 -4.11
N VAL A 114 -4.18 -30.55 -3.92
CA VAL A 114 -5.51 -30.71 -4.54
C VAL A 114 -5.96 -29.39 -5.12
N ILE A 115 -6.61 -29.45 -6.28
CA ILE A 115 -7.32 -28.32 -6.89
C ILE A 115 -8.83 -28.52 -6.77
N SER A 116 -9.57 -27.46 -6.46
CA SER A 116 -11.03 -27.42 -6.50
C SER A 116 -11.52 -26.11 -7.10
N ASN A 117 -12.82 -26.00 -7.36
CA ASN A 117 -13.42 -24.76 -7.83
C ASN A 117 -14.75 -24.43 -7.13
N SER A 118 -15.16 -23.17 -7.20
CA SER A 118 -16.42 -22.65 -6.68
C SER A 118 -16.95 -21.51 -7.57
N SER A 119 -18.28 -21.35 -7.61
CA SER A 119 -18.96 -20.21 -8.25
C SER A 119 -19.19 -19.03 -7.30
N VAL A 120 -18.75 -19.15 -6.04
CA VAL A 120 -18.76 -18.08 -5.04
C VAL A 120 -17.33 -17.74 -4.61
N ASP A 121 -17.09 -16.48 -4.26
CA ASP A 121 -15.80 -16.01 -3.74
C ASP A 121 -15.56 -16.44 -2.27
N CYS A 122 -14.42 -16.04 -1.70
CA CYS A 122 -14.05 -16.38 -0.32
C CYS A 122 -14.95 -15.72 0.75
N GLU A 123 -15.72 -14.70 0.39
CA GLU A 123 -16.72 -14.06 1.25
C GLU A 123 -18.14 -14.64 1.02
N GLY A 124 -18.28 -15.64 0.15
CA GLY A 124 -19.55 -16.27 -0.19
C GLY A 124 -20.40 -15.47 -1.19
N ARG A 125 -19.84 -14.46 -1.85
CA ARG A 125 -20.53 -13.67 -2.89
C ARG A 125 -20.50 -14.42 -4.22
N GLN A 126 -21.61 -14.35 -4.95
CA GLN A 126 -21.73 -15.00 -6.27
C GLN A 126 -20.76 -14.36 -7.28
N LEU A 127 -19.89 -15.18 -7.88
CA LEU A 127 -19.02 -14.74 -8.97
C LEU A 127 -19.81 -14.63 -10.28
N PRO A 128 -19.39 -13.74 -11.21
CA PRO A 128 -19.94 -13.70 -12.56
C PRO A 128 -19.85 -15.07 -13.26
N PRO A 129 -20.78 -15.38 -14.20
CA PRO A 129 -20.82 -16.69 -14.88
C PRO A 129 -19.52 -17.10 -15.59
N HIS A 130 -18.69 -16.13 -15.98
CA HIS A 130 -17.40 -16.33 -16.64
C HIS A 130 -16.20 -16.47 -15.70
N ALA A 131 -16.40 -16.31 -14.39
CA ALA A 131 -15.35 -16.41 -13.38
C ALA A 131 -15.60 -17.58 -12.44
N ARG A 132 -14.52 -18.21 -11.96
CA ARG A 132 -14.57 -19.28 -10.97
C ARG A 132 -13.47 -19.08 -9.94
N LEU A 133 -13.77 -19.34 -8.66
CA LEU A 133 -12.77 -19.39 -7.61
C LEU A 133 -12.11 -20.76 -7.64
N LEU A 134 -10.86 -20.84 -8.06
CA LEU A 134 -10.02 -22.03 -8.01
C LEU A 134 -9.27 -22.05 -6.68
N THR A 135 -9.41 -23.13 -5.92
CA THR A 135 -8.72 -23.30 -4.63
C THR A 135 -7.67 -24.39 -4.76
N VAL A 136 -6.42 -24.06 -4.40
CA VAL A 136 -5.32 -25.01 -4.28
C VAL A 136 -5.07 -25.27 -2.80
N LEU A 137 -5.16 -26.53 -2.40
CA LEU A 137 -4.87 -26.99 -1.06
C LEU A 137 -3.43 -27.50 -1.01
N LEU A 138 -2.60 -26.88 -0.18
CA LEU A 138 -1.21 -27.29 0.05
C LEU A 138 -1.03 -27.81 1.48
N PRO A 139 -0.34 -28.95 1.70
CA PRO A 139 0.04 -29.35 3.05
C PRO A 139 0.99 -28.34 3.71
N ALA A 140 0.76 -28.04 4.97
CA ALA A 140 1.53 -27.08 5.77
C ALA A 140 2.06 -27.68 7.08
N GLY A 141 2.11 -29.01 7.18
CA GLY A 141 2.59 -29.74 8.37
C GLY A 141 4.08 -29.55 8.72
N GLY A 142 4.85 -28.82 7.91
CA GLY A 142 6.27 -28.51 8.14
C GLY A 142 6.84 -27.55 7.08
N PRO A 143 8.08 -27.05 7.27
CA PRO A 143 8.72 -26.13 6.34
C PRO A 143 8.90 -26.76 4.96
N ASN A 144 8.26 -26.22 3.94
CA ASN A 144 8.35 -26.70 2.56
C ASN A 144 8.23 -25.55 1.56
N ILE A 145 8.91 -25.68 0.42
CA ILE A 145 8.75 -24.83 -0.74
C ILE A 145 8.04 -25.65 -1.82
N TYR A 146 6.86 -25.20 -2.22
CA TYR A 146 6.08 -25.76 -3.31
C TYR A 146 6.34 -24.96 -4.57
N ASN A 147 6.85 -25.60 -5.62
CA ASN A 147 6.87 -25.05 -6.97
C ASN A 147 5.71 -25.67 -7.73
N ALA A 148 4.73 -24.86 -8.13
CA ALA A 148 3.51 -25.32 -8.75
C ALA A 148 3.27 -24.65 -10.11
N THR A 149 2.72 -25.42 -11.04
CA THR A 149 2.33 -25.00 -12.38
C THR A 149 0.88 -25.41 -12.62
N LEU A 150 0.02 -24.45 -12.92
CA LEU A 150 -1.34 -24.68 -13.38
C LEU A 150 -1.38 -24.51 -14.90
N GLN A 151 -1.53 -25.60 -15.65
CA GLN A 151 -1.52 -25.61 -17.11
C GLN A 151 -2.95 -25.71 -17.64
N LEU A 152 -3.32 -24.85 -18.58
CA LEU A 152 -4.48 -25.04 -19.45
C LEU A 152 -4.04 -25.85 -20.67
N THR A 153 -4.62 -27.01 -20.88
CA THR A 153 -4.29 -27.91 -22.00
C THR A 153 -5.50 -28.18 -22.87
N LYS A 154 -5.24 -28.51 -24.14
CA LYS A 154 -6.23 -28.97 -25.12
C LYS A 154 -5.73 -30.25 -25.76
N GLU A 155 -6.63 -31.19 -26.00
CA GLU A 155 -6.30 -32.39 -26.78
C GLU A 155 -6.40 -32.07 -28.28
N LEU A 156 -5.29 -32.24 -28.99
CA LEU A 156 -5.17 -32.05 -30.43
C LEU A 156 -4.51 -33.28 -31.04
N GLU A 157 -5.19 -33.95 -31.97
CA GLU A 157 -4.66 -35.12 -32.69
C GLU A 157 -4.12 -36.24 -31.77
N GLY A 158 -4.78 -36.45 -30.62
CA GLY A 158 -4.39 -37.45 -29.63
C GLY A 158 -3.17 -37.07 -28.77
N ARG A 159 -2.77 -35.79 -28.78
CA ARG A 159 -1.73 -35.23 -27.92
C ARG A 159 -2.29 -34.10 -27.08
N GLU A 160 -1.92 -34.05 -25.80
CA GLU A 160 -2.20 -32.89 -24.96
C GLU A 160 -1.20 -31.78 -25.24
N VAL A 161 -1.72 -30.60 -25.58
CA VAL A 161 -0.94 -29.40 -25.88
C VAL A 161 -1.25 -28.34 -24.83
N VAL A 162 -0.22 -27.73 -24.25
CA VAL A 162 -0.37 -26.62 -23.30
C VAL A 162 -0.73 -25.34 -24.06
N CYS A 163 -1.90 -24.79 -23.78
CA CYS A 163 -2.40 -23.52 -24.33
C CYS A 163 -1.85 -22.31 -23.54
N ASP A 164 -1.76 -22.47 -22.22
CA ASP A 164 -1.25 -21.45 -21.31
C ASP A 164 -0.85 -22.08 -19.97
N GLU A 165 -0.01 -21.40 -19.19
CA GLU A 165 0.37 -21.87 -17.86
C GLU A 165 0.63 -20.76 -16.85
N ILE A 166 0.31 -21.03 -15.59
CA ILE A 166 0.61 -20.18 -14.45
C ILE A 166 1.60 -20.92 -13.56
N ILE A 167 2.79 -20.36 -13.39
CA ILE A 167 3.82 -20.87 -12.48
C ILE A 167 3.78 -20.06 -11.19
N PHE A 168 3.82 -20.70 -10.03
CA PHE A 168 3.87 -20.03 -8.74
C PHE A 168 4.66 -20.85 -7.71
N THR A 169 5.37 -20.16 -6.82
CA THR A 169 6.13 -20.76 -5.74
C THR A 169 5.56 -20.34 -4.39
N VAL A 170 5.34 -21.29 -3.49
CA VAL A 170 4.74 -21.08 -2.17
C VAL A 170 5.63 -21.70 -1.10
N ALA A 171 6.13 -20.87 -0.18
CA ALA A 171 6.84 -21.34 1.01
C ALA A 171 5.87 -21.45 2.19
N THR A 172 5.82 -22.64 2.79
CA THR A 172 5.09 -22.92 4.04
C THR A 172 6.12 -23.01 5.16
N ASN A 173 5.95 -22.27 6.26
CA ASN A 173 6.82 -22.18 7.46
C ASN A 173 8.33 -21.91 7.19
N LEU A 174 8.86 -20.82 7.74
CA LEU A 174 10.32 -20.64 7.86
C LEU A 174 10.85 -21.50 9.02
N PRO A 175 12.10 -22.01 8.96
CA PRO A 175 12.72 -22.66 10.11
C PRO A 175 12.63 -21.71 11.32
N ASP A 176 12.18 -22.22 12.47
CA ASP A 176 11.98 -21.53 13.75
C ASP A 176 10.60 -20.87 14.01
N GLY A 177 9.60 -21.04 13.13
CA GLY A 177 8.23 -20.56 13.36
C GLY A 177 7.34 -21.55 14.13
N ASN A 178 6.72 -21.10 15.23
CA ASN A 178 5.68 -21.86 15.95
C ASN A 178 4.42 -22.03 15.07
N GLN A 179 3.83 -23.24 15.04
CA GLN A 179 2.72 -23.64 14.15
C GLN A 179 1.40 -22.84 14.30
N VAL A 180 1.32 -21.88 15.22
CA VAL A 180 0.10 -21.11 15.57
C VAL A 180 0.17 -19.65 15.08
N HIS A 181 1.17 -19.30 14.28
CA HIS A 181 1.32 -17.95 13.73
C HIS A 181 1.49 -17.96 12.21
N PHE A 182 0.39 -18.15 11.48
CA PHE A 182 0.27 -17.56 10.14
C PHE A 182 -0.09 -16.08 10.28
N HIS A 183 0.80 -15.31 10.92
CA HIS A 183 0.80 -13.86 10.84
C HIS A 183 1.99 -13.46 10.00
N GLU A 184 1.75 -12.67 8.94
CA GLU A 184 2.42 -11.42 8.51
C GLU A 184 3.82 -11.07 9.03
N LYS A 185 4.65 -12.04 9.43
CA LYS A 185 6.05 -11.80 9.78
C LYS A 185 6.86 -11.88 8.51
N GLY A 186 7.33 -10.70 8.11
CA GLY A 186 8.15 -10.45 6.95
C GLY A 186 9.14 -11.56 6.64
N ASN A 187 9.03 -12.01 5.39
CA ASN A 187 10.08 -12.55 4.51
C ASN A 187 9.45 -13.32 3.32
N ILE A 188 8.24 -12.97 2.88
CA ILE A 188 7.80 -13.32 1.52
C ILE A 188 8.22 -12.17 0.59
N PHE A 189 9.51 -12.16 0.27
CA PHE A 189 9.95 -11.60 -1.00
C PHE A 189 9.81 -12.73 -2.04
N TYR A 190 9.07 -12.44 -3.11
CA TYR A 190 8.86 -13.26 -4.31
C TYR A 190 7.80 -14.39 -4.20
N ILE A 191 6.54 -14.04 -4.47
CA ILE A 191 5.84 -14.81 -5.50
C ILE A 191 6.15 -14.08 -6.81
N ASP A 192 7.11 -14.61 -7.57
CA ASP A 192 7.26 -14.21 -8.97
C ASP A 192 6.09 -14.86 -9.71
N TYR A 193 4.93 -14.20 -9.67
CA TYR A 193 3.81 -14.58 -10.51
C TYR A 193 4.15 -14.16 -11.95
N PRO A 194 3.84 -14.98 -12.96
CA PRO A 194 3.70 -14.50 -14.34
C PRO A 194 2.45 -13.63 -14.55
N LEU A 195 1.83 -13.11 -13.47
CA LEU A 195 0.75 -12.14 -13.58
C LEU A 195 1.34 -10.77 -13.90
N PRO A 196 0.94 -10.15 -15.02
CA PRO A 196 1.33 -8.79 -15.29
C PRO A 196 0.82 -7.89 -14.16
N LYS A 197 1.74 -7.37 -13.35
CA LYS A 197 1.43 -6.39 -12.30
C LYS A 197 0.58 -5.26 -12.90
N LEU A 198 -0.41 -4.79 -12.15
CA LEU A 198 -1.28 -3.71 -12.60
C LEU A 198 -0.44 -2.45 -12.82
N LYS A 199 -0.50 -1.93 -14.04
CA LYS A 199 0.16 -0.70 -14.47
C LYS A 199 -0.82 0.45 -14.45
N LEU A 200 -0.29 1.65 -14.24
CA LEU A 200 -1.05 2.86 -14.57
C LEU A 200 -1.40 2.85 -16.06
N ALA A 201 -2.59 3.34 -16.40
CA ALA A 201 -3.11 3.36 -17.75
C ALA A 201 -3.39 4.78 -18.24
N GLY A 202 -3.63 4.93 -19.55
CA GLY A 202 -4.06 6.17 -20.16
C GLY A 202 -3.07 7.32 -19.94
N VAL A 203 -3.58 8.50 -19.54
CA VAL A 203 -2.78 9.72 -19.39
C VAL A 203 -1.67 9.60 -18.35
N LEU A 204 -1.86 8.78 -17.31
CA LEU A 204 -0.88 8.60 -16.22
C LEU A 204 0.34 7.77 -16.61
N THR A 205 0.36 7.18 -17.82
CA THR A 205 1.57 6.58 -18.40
C THR A 205 2.50 7.61 -19.04
N ARG A 206 2.01 8.85 -19.24
CA ARG A 206 2.71 9.85 -20.05
C ARG A 206 3.58 10.75 -19.17
N PRO A 207 4.84 11.05 -19.59
CA PRO A 207 5.75 11.90 -18.82
C PRO A 207 5.19 13.29 -18.49
N PHE A 208 4.40 13.90 -19.38
CA PHE A 208 3.84 15.24 -19.13
C PHE A 208 2.84 15.25 -17.96
N ALA A 209 2.10 14.16 -17.73
CA ALA A 209 1.14 14.06 -16.63
C ALA A 209 1.89 14.06 -15.29
N TRP A 210 3.01 13.34 -15.23
CA TRP A 210 3.90 13.35 -14.08
C TRP A 210 4.60 14.70 -13.88
N ASN A 211 5.00 15.39 -14.95
CA ASN A 211 5.50 16.77 -14.82
C ASN A 211 4.48 17.70 -14.16
N ILE A 212 3.19 17.52 -14.45
CA ILE A 212 2.11 18.27 -13.81
C ILE A 212 1.97 17.88 -12.34
N ILE A 213 1.93 16.58 -12.01
CA ILE A 213 1.85 16.09 -10.63
C ILE A 213 3.03 16.61 -9.82
N MET A 214 4.26 16.43 -10.30
CA MET A 214 5.49 16.88 -9.65
C MET A 214 5.55 18.41 -9.46
N HIS A 215 4.97 19.18 -10.38
CA HIS A 215 4.80 20.62 -10.20
C HIS A 215 3.91 20.94 -9.00
N PHE A 216 2.78 20.24 -8.85
CA PHE A 216 1.91 20.39 -7.69
C PHE A 216 2.57 19.93 -6.38
N GLU A 217 3.30 18.81 -6.39
CA GLU A 217 4.10 18.35 -5.26
C GLU A 217 5.10 19.44 -4.82
N LYS A 218 5.84 20.01 -5.78
CA LYS A 218 6.79 21.11 -5.53
C LYS A 218 6.11 22.35 -4.96
N LEU A 219 4.93 22.73 -5.45
CA LEU A 219 4.19 23.86 -4.91
C LEU A 219 3.74 23.60 -3.47
N SER A 220 3.21 22.41 -3.19
CA SER A 220 2.80 21.99 -1.84
C SER A 220 3.98 22.01 -0.88
N ASP A 221 5.05 21.26 -1.19
CA ASP A 221 6.16 21.02 -0.27
C ASP A 221 7.03 22.29 -0.06
N ASN A 222 6.85 23.34 -0.88
CA ASN A 222 7.47 24.66 -0.70
C ASN A 222 6.52 25.74 -0.14
N GLY A 223 5.30 25.37 0.26
CA GLY A 223 4.35 26.29 0.87
C GLY A 223 3.66 27.26 -0.09
N LYS A 224 3.73 27.04 -1.40
CA LYS A 224 3.18 27.93 -2.45
C LYS A 224 1.70 27.65 -2.75
N TYR A 225 0.86 27.59 -1.71
CA TYR A 225 -0.51 27.09 -1.81
C TYR A 225 -1.48 28.00 -2.60
N SER A 226 -1.31 29.32 -2.54
CA SER A 226 -2.14 30.24 -3.34
C SER A 226 -1.96 29.97 -4.83
N LEU A 227 -0.70 29.78 -5.25
CA LEU A 227 -0.33 29.43 -6.62
C LEU A 227 -0.78 28.01 -6.97
N TYR A 228 -0.67 27.06 -6.03
CA TYR A 228 -1.23 25.71 -6.17
C TYR A 228 -2.71 25.77 -6.56
N ARG A 229 -3.54 26.45 -5.75
CA ARG A 229 -4.99 26.54 -5.99
C ARG A 229 -5.32 27.18 -7.33
N GLN A 230 -4.56 28.21 -7.71
CA GLN A 230 -4.72 28.88 -9.00
C GLN A 230 -4.45 27.91 -10.16
N HIS A 231 -3.31 27.22 -10.14
CA HIS A 231 -2.92 26.27 -11.18
C HIS A 231 -3.88 25.07 -11.25
N ARG A 232 -4.33 24.56 -10.10
CA ARG A 232 -5.30 23.47 -10.06
C ARG A 232 -6.63 23.87 -10.69
N LYS A 233 -7.14 25.08 -10.40
CA LYS A 233 -8.35 25.61 -11.05
C LYS A 233 -8.17 25.72 -12.57
N SER A 234 -6.99 26.12 -13.05
CA SER A 234 -6.69 26.14 -14.48
C SER A 234 -6.69 24.72 -15.08
N LEU A 235 -6.08 23.75 -14.40
CA LEU A 235 -6.10 22.34 -14.81
C LEU A 235 -7.53 21.79 -14.88
N GLU A 236 -8.35 22.01 -13.86
CA GLU A 236 -9.77 21.59 -13.84
C GLU A 236 -10.55 22.20 -15.01
N ARG A 237 -10.40 23.51 -15.27
CA ARG A 237 -11.10 24.18 -16.39
C ARG A 237 -10.70 23.57 -17.72
N TRP A 238 -9.42 23.29 -17.91
CA TRP A 238 -8.91 22.69 -19.13
C TRP A 238 -9.36 21.23 -19.32
N ALA A 239 -9.41 20.46 -18.23
CA ALA A 239 -9.84 19.05 -18.28
C ALA A 239 -11.36 18.88 -18.46
N LYS A 240 -12.18 19.89 -18.14
CA LYS A 240 -13.66 19.84 -18.31
C LYS A 240 -14.09 19.50 -19.73
N THR A 241 -13.35 19.93 -20.74
CA THR A 241 -13.66 19.66 -22.15
C THR A 241 -13.02 18.37 -22.66
N THR A 242 -12.28 17.66 -21.81
CA THR A 242 -11.36 16.60 -22.26
C THR A 242 -11.37 15.42 -21.29
N PRO A 243 -12.33 14.47 -21.43
CA PRO A 243 -12.57 13.39 -20.47
C PRO A 243 -11.34 12.51 -20.16
N GLN A 244 -10.42 12.31 -21.11
CA GLN A 244 -9.24 11.47 -20.89
C GLN A 244 -8.22 12.03 -19.85
N TYR A 245 -8.41 13.26 -19.37
CA TYR A 245 -7.55 13.91 -18.36
C TYR A 245 -8.15 13.91 -16.95
N GLN A 246 -9.32 13.32 -16.74
CA GLN A 246 -9.98 13.33 -15.43
C GLN A 246 -9.18 12.57 -14.37
N ASP A 247 -8.46 11.50 -14.77
CA ASP A 247 -7.52 10.77 -13.90
C ASP A 247 -6.44 11.70 -13.33
N LEU A 248 -5.88 12.58 -14.18
CA LEU A 248 -4.87 13.55 -13.76
C LEU A 248 -5.46 14.59 -12.79
N VAL A 249 -6.67 15.06 -13.03
CA VAL A 249 -7.36 15.98 -12.11
C VAL A 249 -7.58 15.32 -10.75
N ALA A 250 -8.04 14.06 -10.74
CA ALA A 250 -8.28 13.30 -9.51
C ALA A 250 -6.97 13.08 -8.73
N MET A 251 -5.87 12.73 -9.40
CA MET A 251 -4.56 12.62 -8.77
C MET A 251 -4.08 13.95 -8.16
N VAL A 252 -4.27 15.07 -8.87
CA VAL A 252 -3.92 16.39 -8.35
C VAL A 252 -4.82 16.79 -7.17
N LEU A 253 -6.09 16.37 -7.13
CA LEU A 253 -6.95 16.57 -5.97
C LEU A 253 -6.45 15.80 -4.74
N ASN A 254 -5.96 14.57 -4.89
CA ASN A 254 -5.31 13.83 -3.80
C ASN A 254 -4.03 14.54 -3.32
N GLU A 255 -3.19 15.06 -4.22
CA GLU A 255 -2.03 15.88 -3.85
C GLU A 255 -2.42 17.17 -3.12
N GLU A 256 -3.52 17.82 -3.50
CA GLU A 256 -4.04 18.99 -2.77
C GLU A 256 -4.53 18.58 -1.39
N GLY A 257 -5.08 17.36 -1.28
CA GLY A 257 -5.40 16.71 -0.02
C GLY A 257 -4.19 16.68 0.90
N VAL A 258 -3.09 16.09 0.45
CA VAL A 258 -1.79 16.05 1.18
C VAL A 258 -1.31 17.46 1.53
N ALA A 259 -1.41 18.40 0.59
CA ALA A 259 -1.06 19.81 0.79
C ALA A 259 -1.86 20.45 1.94
N CYS A 260 -3.16 20.16 2.04
CA CYS A 260 -4.02 20.62 3.13
C CYS A 260 -3.65 19.97 4.46
N LEU A 261 -3.32 18.67 4.48
CA LEU A 261 -2.86 17.98 5.68
C LEU A 261 -1.58 18.63 6.25
N ILE A 262 -0.61 18.96 5.40
CA ILE A 262 0.63 19.66 5.82
C ILE A 262 0.32 21.01 6.49
N ARG A 263 -0.77 21.66 6.10
CA ARG A 263 -1.24 22.92 6.70
C ARG A 263 -2.16 22.75 7.89
N ASN A 264 -2.28 21.55 8.44
CA ASN A 264 -3.22 21.23 9.51
C ASN A 264 -4.69 21.52 9.14
N ARG A 265 -5.06 21.34 7.86
CA ARG A 265 -6.44 21.46 7.36
C ARG A 265 -6.98 20.07 7.03
N LEU A 266 -7.18 19.27 8.07
CA LEU A 266 -7.46 17.83 7.94
C LEU A 266 -8.77 17.58 7.19
N GLU A 267 -9.85 18.25 7.59
CA GLU A 267 -11.17 18.09 6.96
C GLU A 267 -11.17 18.53 5.48
N GLU A 268 -10.51 19.64 5.16
CA GLU A 268 -10.35 20.10 3.76
C GLU A 268 -9.60 19.03 2.94
N GLY A 269 -8.56 18.44 3.51
CA GLY A 269 -7.78 17.38 2.87
C GLY A 269 -8.61 16.11 2.58
N VAL A 270 -9.38 15.64 3.56
CA VAL A 270 -10.29 14.49 3.42
C VAL A 270 -11.38 14.78 2.38
N ASN A 271 -11.96 15.97 2.39
CA ASN A 271 -12.99 16.36 1.42
C ASN A 271 -12.45 16.39 -0.02
N LEU A 272 -11.18 16.78 -0.21
CA LEU A 272 -10.53 16.75 -1.52
C LEU A 272 -10.27 15.33 -2.00
N ALA A 273 -9.78 14.43 -1.14
CA ALA A 273 -9.61 13.02 -1.47
C ALA A 273 -10.95 12.34 -1.81
N ARG A 274 -12.02 12.65 -1.06
CA ARG A 274 -13.38 12.18 -1.36
C ARG A 274 -13.89 12.73 -2.68
N LYS A 275 -13.57 13.98 -3.02
CA LYS A 275 -13.87 14.59 -4.33
C LYS A 275 -13.12 13.87 -5.46
N ALA A 276 -11.86 13.48 -5.25
CA ALA A 276 -11.08 12.72 -6.23
C ALA A 276 -11.77 11.39 -6.56
N CYS A 277 -12.19 10.61 -5.55
CA CYS A 277 -12.91 9.35 -5.77
C CYS A 277 -14.27 9.54 -6.47
N ARG A 278 -15.04 10.58 -6.10
CA ARG A 278 -16.31 10.87 -6.78
C ARG A 278 -16.09 11.25 -8.23
N LEU A 279 -15.07 12.04 -8.52
CA LEU A 279 -14.71 12.45 -9.86
C LEU A 279 -14.28 11.24 -10.71
N SER A 280 -13.41 10.39 -10.16
CA SER A 280 -12.90 9.22 -10.88
C SER A 280 -14.01 8.24 -11.25
N SER A 281 -14.94 8.00 -10.32
CA SER A 281 -16.08 7.13 -10.58
C SER A 281 -17.10 7.75 -11.52
N PHE A 282 -17.38 9.06 -11.41
CA PHE A 282 -18.30 9.74 -12.32
C PHE A 282 -17.81 9.70 -13.77
N HIS A 283 -16.50 9.79 -13.99
CA HIS A 283 -15.89 9.78 -15.32
C HIS A 283 -15.42 8.39 -15.78
N ASN A 284 -15.67 7.33 -15.01
CA ASN A 284 -15.17 5.96 -15.29
C ASN A 284 -13.66 5.95 -15.61
N CYS A 285 -12.88 6.64 -14.79
CA CYS A 285 -11.44 6.75 -14.95
C CYS A 285 -10.78 5.37 -14.96
N VAL A 286 -9.89 5.13 -15.92
CA VAL A 286 -9.18 3.83 -16.05
C VAL A 286 -8.28 3.54 -14.85
N ASN A 287 -7.86 4.58 -14.12
CA ASN A 287 -7.07 4.47 -12.89
C ASN A 287 -7.91 4.66 -11.60
N ASP A 288 -9.24 4.47 -11.61
CA ASP A 288 -10.11 4.68 -10.43
C ASP A 288 -9.63 3.93 -9.18
N ARG A 289 -9.19 2.67 -9.33
CA ARG A 289 -8.65 1.86 -8.21
C ARG A 289 -7.42 2.53 -7.58
N THR A 290 -6.45 2.95 -8.38
CA THR A 290 -5.26 3.67 -7.91
C THR A 290 -5.61 4.98 -7.21
N ILE A 291 -6.55 5.74 -7.78
CA ILE A 291 -7.01 7.02 -7.22
C ILE A 291 -7.63 6.80 -5.83
N ARG A 292 -8.41 5.74 -5.66
CA ARG A 292 -8.99 5.33 -4.38
C ARG A 292 -7.93 4.88 -3.38
N GLY A 293 -6.96 4.08 -3.80
CA GLY A 293 -5.85 3.68 -2.94
C GLY A 293 -5.06 4.89 -2.44
N TYR A 294 -4.82 5.88 -3.31
CA TYR A 294 -4.17 7.10 -2.87
C TYR A 294 -5.07 7.92 -1.92
N ALA A 295 -6.38 8.02 -2.19
CA ALA A 295 -7.31 8.66 -1.26
C ALA A 295 -7.32 7.99 0.13
N SER A 296 -7.28 6.66 0.20
CA SER A 296 -7.15 5.91 1.47
C SER A 296 -5.86 6.26 2.20
N ALA A 297 -4.73 6.37 1.51
CA ALA A 297 -3.49 6.85 2.11
C ALA A 297 -3.57 8.31 2.61
N VAL A 298 -4.39 9.16 1.98
CA VAL A 298 -4.68 10.53 2.47
C VAL A 298 -5.57 10.48 3.72
N TYR A 299 -6.60 9.64 3.76
CA TYR A 299 -7.42 9.45 4.97
C TYR A 299 -6.58 8.97 6.14
N ALA A 300 -5.73 7.95 5.93
CA ALA A 300 -4.79 7.48 6.94
C ALA A 300 -3.88 8.59 7.47
N ALA A 301 -3.34 9.43 6.58
CA ALA A 301 -2.51 10.56 6.98
C ALA A 301 -3.29 11.64 7.77
N ALA A 302 -4.57 11.82 7.48
CA ALA A 302 -5.44 12.74 8.20
C ALA A 302 -5.72 12.24 9.63
N GLU A 303 -6.12 10.98 9.78
CA GLU A 303 -6.35 10.36 11.10
C GLU A 303 -5.07 10.38 11.94
N ARG A 304 -3.94 10.02 11.34
CA ARG A 304 -2.62 10.12 11.99
C ARG A 304 -2.35 11.54 12.48
N PHE A 305 -2.57 12.56 11.64
CA PHE A 305 -2.38 13.95 12.05
C PHE A 305 -3.38 14.43 13.11
N ALA A 306 -4.55 13.80 13.21
CA ALA A 306 -5.53 14.02 14.29
C ALA A 306 -5.14 13.31 15.59
N GLY A 307 -4.17 12.40 15.56
CA GLY A 307 -3.75 11.56 16.68
C GLY A 307 -4.47 10.22 16.78
N ASP A 308 -5.37 9.91 15.84
CA ASP A 308 -6.03 8.60 15.75
C ASP A 308 -5.18 7.63 14.91
N GLN A 309 -4.29 6.93 15.61
CA GLN A 309 -3.35 6.00 14.99
C GLN A 309 -4.00 4.68 14.59
N ASP A 310 -5.04 4.25 15.30
CA ASP A 310 -5.72 2.99 15.03
C ASP A 310 -6.67 3.14 13.84
N GLY A 311 -7.41 4.26 13.77
CA GLY A 311 -8.16 4.63 12.56
C GLY A 311 -7.27 4.81 11.33
N ALA A 312 -6.07 5.36 11.50
CA ALA A 312 -5.09 5.46 10.43
C ALA A 312 -4.63 4.09 9.88
N LYS A 313 -4.51 3.06 10.72
CA LYS A 313 -4.13 1.70 10.29
C LYS A 313 -5.18 1.08 9.39
N GLN A 314 -6.46 1.24 9.71
CA GLN A 314 -7.56 0.68 8.91
C GLN A 314 -7.53 1.20 7.47
N TYR A 315 -7.39 2.52 7.28
CA TYR A 315 -7.26 3.09 5.94
C TYR A 315 -5.99 2.69 5.19
N LEU A 316 -4.90 2.35 5.90
CA LEU A 316 -3.70 1.82 5.25
C LEU A 316 -3.87 0.39 4.78
N GLN A 317 -4.66 -0.44 5.48
CA GLN A 317 -4.99 -1.79 5.00
C GLN A 317 -5.74 -1.70 3.66
N ASP A 318 -6.75 -0.83 3.56
CA ASP A 318 -7.46 -0.57 2.29
C ASP A 318 -6.51 -0.12 1.17
N ALA A 319 -5.56 0.75 1.49
CA ALA A 319 -4.57 1.22 0.51
C ALA A 319 -3.61 0.11 0.08
N LEU A 320 -3.16 -0.74 1.01
CA LEU A 320 -2.26 -1.86 0.73
C LEU A 320 -2.93 -2.91 -0.16
N GLU A 321 -4.18 -3.29 0.12
CA GLU A 321 -4.94 -4.24 -0.71
C GLU A 321 -5.09 -3.74 -2.16
N ILE A 322 -5.15 -2.42 -2.35
CA ILE A 322 -5.18 -1.81 -3.68
C ILE A 322 -3.80 -1.86 -4.35
N PHE A 323 -2.73 -1.57 -3.61
CA PHE A 323 -1.38 -1.40 -4.16
C PHE A 323 -0.55 -2.68 -4.22
N GLU A 324 -0.91 -3.74 -3.49
CA GLU A 324 -0.25 -5.04 -3.50
C GLU A 324 -0.12 -5.63 -4.93
N PRO A 325 -1.17 -5.67 -5.77
CA PRO A 325 -1.05 -6.20 -7.13
C PRO A 325 -0.44 -5.22 -8.15
N MET A 326 -0.05 -4.00 -7.74
CA MET A 326 0.47 -2.98 -8.66
C MET A 326 1.99 -3.09 -8.86
N GLU A 327 2.48 -2.60 -10.01
CA GLU A 327 3.92 -2.35 -10.16
C GLU A 327 4.42 -1.38 -9.08
N PRO A 328 5.67 -1.55 -8.59
CA PRO A 328 6.27 -0.58 -7.68
C PRO A 328 6.08 0.85 -8.21
N SER A 329 5.38 1.65 -7.42
CA SER A 329 5.03 3.02 -7.78
C SER A 329 5.27 3.97 -6.62
N SER A 330 5.24 5.27 -6.92
CA SER A 330 5.28 6.33 -5.91
C SER A 330 4.15 6.17 -4.88
N TYR A 331 2.99 5.63 -5.25
CA TYR A 331 1.84 5.45 -4.36
C TYR A 331 2.02 4.27 -3.40
N THR A 332 2.59 3.16 -3.86
CA THR A 332 3.01 2.05 -2.98
C THR A 332 4.03 2.55 -1.95
N SER A 333 5.02 3.33 -2.41
CA SER A 333 6.03 3.95 -1.52
C SER A 333 5.40 4.87 -0.47
N ILE A 334 4.42 5.71 -0.85
CA ILE A 334 3.70 6.59 0.08
C ILE A 334 2.94 5.79 1.15
N THR A 335 2.31 4.69 0.75
CA THR A 335 1.54 3.84 1.67
C THR A 335 2.45 3.18 2.71
N LEU A 336 3.53 2.55 2.27
CA LEU A 336 4.54 1.95 3.15
C LEU A 336 5.18 3.00 4.09
N TYR A 337 5.46 4.19 3.56
CA TYR A 337 5.94 5.32 4.35
C TYR A 337 4.97 5.72 5.47
N ASN A 338 3.67 5.74 5.20
CA ASN A 338 2.67 6.14 6.19
C ASN A 338 2.59 5.14 7.35
N ILE A 339 2.80 3.83 7.10
CA ILE A 339 2.88 2.81 8.17
C ILE A 339 4.01 3.15 9.14
N GLY A 340 5.22 3.37 8.60
CA GLY A 340 6.36 3.79 9.42
C GLY A 340 6.16 5.13 10.12
N ALA A 341 5.40 6.05 9.52
CA ALA A 341 5.07 7.33 10.13
C ALA A 341 4.11 7.18 11.33
N ILE A 342 3.16 6.24 11.30
CA ILE A 342 2.29 5.93 12.45
C ILE A 342 3.14 5.42 13.62
N ALA A 343 4.02 4.45 13.35
CA ALA A 343 4.86 3.87 14.39
C ALA A 343 5.81 4.89 15.03
N MET A 344 6.35 5.83 14.24
CA MET A 344 7.13 6.95 14.75
C MET A 344 6.32 7.85 15.69
N GLU A 345 5.09 8.20 15.34
CA GLU A 345 4.25 9.04 16.22
C GLU A 345 3.82 8.29 17.48
N ARG A 346 3.58 6.98 17.37
CA ARG A 346 3.35 6.09 18.52
C ARG A 346 4.53 6.06 19.46
N SER A 347 5.75 5.91 18.93
CA SER A 347 6.96 5.81 19.75
C SER A 347 7.20 7.06 20.60
N ALA A 348 6.77 8.23 20.12
CA ALA A 348 6.87 9.50 20.81
C ALA A 348 5.77 9.75 21.87
N THR A 349 4.62 9.08 21.77
CA THR A 349 3.42 9.40 22.58
C THR A 349 3.09 8.32 23.60
N VAL A 350 2.97 7.07 23.14
CA VAL A 350 2.59 5.91 23.96
C VAL A 350 3.77 4.95 24.16
N GLY A 351 4.76 5.01 23.26
CA GLY A 351 5.84 4.04 23.15
C GLY A 351 5.50 2.92 22.17
N VAL A 352 6.55 2.22 21.73
CA VAL A 352 6.46 1.03 20.87
C VAL A 352 7.45 0.00 21.39
N SER A 353 7.16 -1.28 21.16
CA SER A 353 8.08 -2.38 21.39
C SER A 353 9.25 -2.35 20.41
N ASN A 354 10.33 -3.08 20.72
CA ASN A 354 11.46 -3.24 19.81
C ASN A 354 11.07 -3.97 18.51
N ASP A 355 10.03 -4.80 18.55
CA ASP A 355 9.53 -5.50 17.37
C ASP A 355 8.79 -4.53 16.45
N GLU A 356 7.90 -3.70 17.00
CA GLU A 356 7.22 -2.63 16.26
C GLU A 356 8.21 -1.60 15.69
N GLU A 357 9.28 -1.26 16.42
CA GLU A 357 10.34 -0.37 15.92
C GLU A 357 11.06 -0.97 14.71
N ARG A 358 11.44 -2.26 14.78
CA ARG A 358 12.08 -2.99 13.67
C ARG A 358 11.16 -3.13 12.46
N GLU A 359 9.89 -3.41 12.71
CA GLU A 359 8.88 -3.50 11.66
C GLU A 359 8.68 -2.14 10.96
N ALA A 360 8.56 -1.06 11.72
CA ALA A 360 8.44 0.29 11.19
C ALA A 360 9.65 0.69 10.34
N GLU A 361 10.86 0.35 10.79
CA GLU A 361 12.08 0.54 10.01
C GLU A 361 12.05 -0.24 8.70
N SER A 362 11.63 -1.51 8.73
CA SER A 362 11.51 -2.34 7.53
C SER A 362 10.56 -1.71 6.51
N PHE A 363 9.37 -1.26 6.94
CA PHE A 363 8.44 -0.53 6.07
C PHE A 363 9.02 0.76 5.49
N LEU A 364 9.79 1.52 6.28
CA LEU A 364 10.47 2.73 5.83
C LEU A 364 11.57 2.43 4.80
N GLN A 365 12.31 1.34 4.97
CA GLN A 365 13.29 0.87 3.99
C GLN A 365 12.61 0.38 2.70
N MET A 366 11.52 -0.40 2.82
CA MET A 366 10.72 -0.82 1.68
C MET A 366 10.16 0.38 0.90
N ALA A 367 9.67 1.41 1.60
CA ALA A 367 9.21 2.64 0.97
C ALA A 367 10.30 3.29 0.10
N ALA A 368 11.54 3.35 0.59
CA ALA A 368 12.68 3.87 -0.17
C ALA A 368 13.03 2.97 -1.38
N THR A 369 13.02 1.65 -1.19
CA THR A 369 13.27 0.68 -2.27
C THR A 369 12.22 0.79 -3.39
N HIS A 370 10.93 0.84 -3.05
CA HIS A 370 9.86 1.05 -4.03
C HIS A 370 9.99 2.39 -4.76
N TRP A 371 10.43 3.45 -4.07
CA TRP A 371 10.68 4.73 -4.71
C TRP A 371 11.82 4.69 -5.73
N ASN A 372 12.87 3.91 -5.45
CA ASN A 372 14.01 3.79 -6.35
C ASN A 372 13.71 2.90 -7.57
N HIS A 373 12.73 1.98 -7.47
CA HIS A 373 12.33 1.10 -8.57
C HIS A 373 11.31 1.71 -9.53
N GLN A 374 10.67 2.84 -9.18
CA GLN A 374 9.75 3.53 -10.09
C GLN A 374 10.49 4.60 -10.92
N ASN A 375 10.04 4.83 -12.15
CA ASN A 375 10.71 5.75 -13.10
C ASN A 375 9.85 6.97 -13.49
N LEU A 376 8.65 7.13 -12.92
CA LEU A 376 7.68 8.13 -13.37
C LEU A 376 7.74 9.42 -12.55
N ASN A 377 8.02 9.33 -11.25
CA ASN A 377 8.20 10.47 -10.36
C ASN A 377 9.68 10.64 -10.00
N THR A 378 10.29 11.72 -10.48
CA THR A 378 11.73 12.00 -10.28
C THR A 378 12.00 13.00 -9.16
N THR A 379 10.98 13.35 -8.36
CA THR A 379 11.19 14.26 -7.23
C THR A 379 12.09 13.64 -6.17
N ALA A 380 12.88 14.46 -5.48
CA ALA A 380 13.63 14.02 -4.30
C ALA A 380 12.71 13.96 -3.06
N ARG A 381 11.49 13.43 -3.19
CA ARG A 381 10.42 13.57 -2.18
C ARG A 381 10.46 12.49 -1.11
N MET A 382 10.55 11.22 -1.50
CA MET A 382 10.33 10.12 -0.55
C MET A 382 11.53 9.81 0.32
N LEU A 383 12.75 9.80 -0.23
CA LEU A 383 13.93 9.46 0.57
C LEU A 383 14.16 10.43 1.74
N PRO A 384 14.05 11.77 1.58
CA PRO A 384 14.08 12.69 2.73
C PRO A 384 12.93 12.46 3.72
N ARG A 385 11.72 12.16 3.24
CA ARG A 385 10.58 11.85 4.12
C ARG A 385 10.86 10.62 4.99
N VAL A 386 11.39 9.55 4.39
CA VAL A 386 11.80 8.33 5.08
C VAL A 386 12.84 8.63 6.17
N TYR A 387 13.89 9.38 5.83
CA TYR A 387 14.92 9.75 6.80
C TYR A 387 14.38 10.57 7.97
N ASN A 388 13.49 11.53 7.71
CA ASN A 388 12.85 12.28 8.79
C ASN A 388 12.03 11.39 9.73
N ARG A 389 11.42 10.31 9.24
CA ARG A 389 10.69 9.35 10.08
C ARG A 389 11.62 8.43 10.85
N LEU A 390 12.71 7.96 10.24
CA LEU A 390 13.73 7.18 10.94
C LEU A 390 14.37 7.97 12.09
N ILE A 391 14.72 9.24 11.86
CA ILE A 391 15.24 10.13 12.91
C ILE A 391 14.22 10.23 14.06
N GLY A 392 12.96 10.52 13.74
CA GLY A 392 11.89 10.62 14.72
C GLY A 392 11.70 9.34 15.54
N LEU A 393 11.68 8.19 14.85
CA LEU A 393 11.49 6.86 15.42
C LEU A 393 12.60 6.54 16.44
N TYR A 394 13.86 6.65 16.04
CA TYR A 394 15.01 6.37 16.92
C TYR A 394 15.07 7.31 18.12
N LEU A 395 14.69 8.57 17.95
CA LEU A 395 14.71 9.57 19.02
C LEU A 395 13.46 9.56 19.90
N LYS A 396 12.47 8.72 19.58
CA LYS A 396 11.14 8.67 20.21
C LYS A 396 10.53 10.07 20.28
N SER A 397 10.47 10.71 19.12
CA SER A 397 10.12 12.13 18.98
C SER A 397 9.12 12.35 17.86
N SER A 398 8.31 13.39 18.00
CA SER A 398 7.27 13.77 17.02
C SER A 398 7.53 15.18 16.51
N PRO A 399 7.20 15.51 15.25
CA PRO A 399 7.30 16.89 14.73
C PRO A 399 6.48 17.91 15.53
N ASN A 400 5.46 17.48 16.27
CA ASN A 400 4.46 18.36 16.88
C ASN A 400 4.95 19.07 18.15
N THR A 401 5.88 18.46 18.89
CA THR A 401 6.33 18.96 20.19
C THR A 401 7.79 18.58 20.45
N ALA A 402 8.44 19.27 21.40
CA ALA A 402 9.75 18.88 21.89
C ALA A 402 9.73 17.47 22.50
N PRO A 403 10.86 16.73 22.45
CA PRO A 403 10.94 15.36 22.93
C PRO A 403 10.77 15.33 24.45
N ASN A 404 10.03 14.33 24.93
CA ASN A 404 9.92 14.07 26.36
C ASN A 404 11.25 13.49 26.89
N LEU A 405 11.90 14.22 27.80
CA LEU A 405 13.19 13.85 28.39
C LEU A 405 13.10 12.67 29.36
N ASP A 406 11.91 12.35 29.88
CA ASP A 406 11.69 11.18 30.75
C ASP A 406 11.71 9.87 29.96
N VAL A 407 11.47 9.94 28.65
CA VAL A 407 11.56 8.79 27.75
C VAL A 407 13.02 8.51 27.42
N THR A 408 13.51 7.34 27.82
CA THR A 408 14.89 6.91 27.56
C THR A 408 15.08 6.51 26.09
N VAL A 409 16.22 6.94 25.53
CA VAL A 409 16.69 6.59 24.19
C VAL A 409 18.03 5.86 24.34
N SER A 410 18.17 4.71 23.69
CA SER A 410 19.41 3.93 23.75
C SER A 410 20.55 4.63 23.02
N GLN A 411 21.80 4.37 23.43
CA GLN A 411 22.97 4.89 22.75
C GLN A 411 23.06 4.42 21.29
N ASP A 412 22.60 3.20 21.01
CA ASP A 412 22.52 2.69 19.64
C ASP A 412 21.53 3.52 18.79
N ASN A 413 20.34 3.82 19.30
CA ASN A 413 19.37 4.64 18.59
C ASN A 413 19.86 6.09 18.40
N LEU A 414 20.61 6.65 19.35
CA LEU A 414 21.26 7.95 19.16
C LEU A 414 22.29 7.91 18.02
N ARG A 415 23.15 6.89 17.99
CA ARG A 415 24.13 6.70 16.91
C ARG A 415 23.45 6.56 15.55
N ARG A 416 22.40 5.74 15.47
CA ARG A 416 21.62 5.50 14.23
C ARG A 416 20.92 6.77 13.75
N ALA A 417 20.34 7.56 14.66
CA ALA A 417 19.79 8.87 14.32
C ALA A 417 20.85 9.81 13.74
N GLY A 418 22.04 9.88 14.36
CA GLY A 418 23.17 10.67 13.84
C GLY A 418 23.65 10.22 12.45
N GLU A 419 23.65 8.92 12.18
CA GLU A 419 23.95 8.37 10.85
C GLU A 419 22.92 8.78 9.80
N VAL A 420 21.63 8.70 10.12
CA VAL A 420 20.57 9.14 9.21
C VAL A 420 20.63 10.65 8.98
N ILE A 421 20.95 11.44 10.01
CA ILE A 421 21.14 12.90 9.88
C ILE A 421 22.24 13.21 8.87
N ARG A 422 23.42 12.58 8.97
CA ARG A 422 24.53 12.77 8.02
C ARG A 422 24.14 12.40 6.59
N ARG A 423 23.37 11.32 6.40
CA ARG A 423 22.86 10.92 5.08
C ARG A 423 21.87 11.94 4.53
N PHE A 424 21.00 12.51 5.38
CA PHE A 424 20.07 13.55 4.99
C PHE A 424 20.80 14.83 4.55
N GLU A 425 21.87 15.23 5.25
CA GLU A 425 22.61 16.47 4.96
C GLU A 425 23.14 16.52 3.51
N VAL A 426 23.50 15.38 2.94
CA VAL A 426 23.90 15.25 1.52
C VAL A 426 22.74 15.61 0.57
N LEU A 427 21.50 15.29 0.95
CA LEU A 427 20.28 15.55 0.16
C LEU A 427 19.71 16.95 0.41
N LEU A 428 20.14 17.62 1.47
CA LEU A 428 19.57 18.88 1.95
C LEU A 428 19.47 19.97 0.88
N PRO A 429 20.46 20.18 -0.02
CA PRO A 429 20.35 21.20 -1.06
C PRO A 429 19.15 21.01 -1.99
N GLN A 430 18.78 19.75 -2.26
CA GLN A 430 17.72 19.36 -3.18
C GLN A 430 16.33 19.29 -2.51
N CYS A 431 16.28 19.33 -1.17
CA CYS A 431 15.04 19.18 -0.41
C CYS A 431 14.15 20.43 -0.46
N PHE A 432 12.84 20.18 -0.47
CA PHE A 432 11.82 21.22 -0.35
C PHE A 432 11.70 21.75 1.08
N LYS A 433 11.10 22.94 1.24
CA LYS A 433 11.05 23.65 2.53
C LYS A 433 10.41 22.83 3.65
N TRP A 434 9.32 22.11 3.38
CA TRP A 434 8.68 21.27 4.39
C TRP A 434 9.61 20.16 4.92
N MET A 435 10.31 19.44 4.03
CA MET A 435 11.27 18.40 4.43
C MET A 435 12.45 18.97 5.21
N LYS A 436 12.94 20.15 4.83
CA LYS A 436 14.01 20.87 5.54
C LYS A 436 13.56 21.24 6.95
N SER A 437 12.36 21.80 7.09
CA SER A 437 11.80 22.13 8.39
C SER A 437 11.73 20.90 9.30
N THR A 438 11.12 19.81 8.83
CA THR A 438 11.00 18.58 9.63
C THR A 438 12.35 17.93 9.93
N PHE A 439 13.32 18.06 9.03
CA PHE A 439 14.70 17.61 9.27
C PHE A 439 15.35 18.39 10.41
N TYR A 440 15.25 19.72 10.41
CA TYR A 440 15.82 20.54 11.47
C TYR A 440 15.12 20.34 12.82
N LEU A 441 13.83 19.99 12.84
CA LEU A 441 13.16 19.54 14.06
C LEU A 441 13.81 18.26 14.61
N GLY A 442 13.96 17.23 13.78
CA GLY A 442 14.61 15.97 14.20
C GLY A 442 16.08 16.14 14.58
N LYS A 443 16.80 17.04 13.88
CA LYS A 443 18.18 17.40 14.22
C LYS A 443 18.28 18.12 15.58
N ALA A 444 17.34 19.03 15.87
CA ALA A 444 17.24 19.65 17.19
C ALA A 444 16.96 18.60 18.27
N ASP A 445 16.08 17.63 18.02
CA ASP A 445 15.78 16.55 18.97
C ASP A 445 17.01 15.70 19.26
N HIS A 446 17.82 15.41 18.24
CA HIS A 446 19.09 14.70 18.41
C HIS A 446 20.03 15.44 19.36
N TYR A 447 20.21 16.76 19.18
CA TYR A 447 21.04 17.57 20.06
C TYR A 447 20.47 17.71 21.47
N ILE A 448 19.14 17.83 21.61
CA ILE A 448 18.47 17.82 22.92
C ILE A 448 18.81 16.53 23.67
N ARG A 449 18.75 15.37 23.00
CA ARG A 449 19.11 14.08 23.60
C ARG A 449 20.60 13.98 23.95
N LEU A 450 21.48 14.61 23.16
CA LEU A 450 22.92 14.71 23.44
C LEU A 450 23.27 15.79 24.49
N ARG A 451 22.29 16.55 24.97
CA ARG A 451 22.48 17.70 25.88
C ARG A 451 23.31 18.83 25.26
N ASP A 452 23.37 18.90 23.93
CA ASP A 452 24.02 20.00 23.21
C ASP A 452 23.01 21.14 22.98
N ILE A 453 23.01 22.08 23.91
CA ILE A 453 22.05 23.19 23.92
C ILE A 453 22.27 24.14 22.74
N ASN A 454 23.53 24.42 22.39
CA ASN A 454 23.87 25.46 21.41
C ASN A 454 23.49 25.04 19.99
N ASP A 455 23.89 23.83 19.60
CA ASP A 455 23.55 23.32 18.27
C ASP A 455 22.06 22.92 18.18
N GLY A 456 21.47 22.49 19.31
CA GLY A 456 20.03 22.29 19.44
C GLY A 456 19.24 23.57 19.16
N LEU A 457 19.63 24.71 19.76
CA LEU A 457 18.97 26.01 19.53
C LEU A 457 19.09 26.43 18.07
N ARG A 458 20.29 26.32 17.49
CA ARG A 458 20.52 26.68 16.09
C ARG A 458 19.63 25.87 15.14
N ALA A 459 19.52 24.57 15.36
CA ALA A 459 18.65 23.71 14.56
C ALA A 459 17.15 24.04 14.75
N ALA A 460 16.71 24.26 15.99
CA ALA A 460 15.31 24.60 16.27
C ALA A 460 14.92 25.97 15.67
N GLU A 461 15.82 26.96 15.71
CA GLU A 461 15.60 28.27 15.10
C GLU A 461 15.57 28.21 13.57
N GLN A 462 16.43 27.39 12.95
CA GLN A 462 16.37 27.11 11.51
C GLN A 462 15.03 26.46 11.11
N ALA A 463 14.54 25.49 11.89
CA ALA A 463 13.22 24.90 11.67
C ALA A 463 12.11 25.96 11.78
N LEU A 464 12.19 26.86 12.77
CA LEU A 464 11.20 27.90 13.00
C LEU A 464 11.14 28.91 11.84
N ASP A 465 12.30 29.38 11.38
CA ASP A 465 12.39 30.34 10.27
C ASP A 465 11.79 29.77 8.98
N ILE A 466 12.23 28.56 8.58
CA ILE A 466 11.71 27.88 7.39
C ILE A 466 10.20 27.67 7.49
N SER A 467 9.71 27.26 8.66
CA SER A 467 8.29 26.99 8.89
C SER A 467 7.44 28.26 8.77
N ARG A 468 7.88 29.36 9.37
CA ARG A 468 7.19 30.67 9.29
C ARG A 468 7.15 31.19 7.86
N GLN A 469 8.29 31.18 7.16
CA GLN A 469 8.36 31.64 5.77
C GLN A 469 7.48 30.81 4.81
N SER A 470 7.16 29.57 5.20
CA SER A 470 6.42 28.62 4.37
C SER A 470 4.96 28.43 4.81
N GLY A 471 4.53 29.07 5.91
CA GLY A 471 3.19 28.91 6.47
C GLY A 471 2.91 27.52 7.05
N LEU A 472 3.94 26.81 7.52
CA LEU A 472 3.85 25.47 8.11
C LEU A 472 3.55 25.59 9.61
N GLN A 473 2.28 25.76 9.94
CA GLN A 473 1.84 26.11 11.30
C GLN A 473 2.24 25.07 12.35
N ARG A 474 2.09 23.79 12.03
CA ARG A 474 2.38 22.69 12.95
C ARG A 474 3.88 22.58 13.23
N GLU A 475 4.71 22.60 12.19
CA GLU A 475 6.16 22.56 12.33
C GLU A 475 6.69 23.83 13.03
N ALA A 476 6.06 25.00 12.81
CA ALA A 476 6.41 26.21 13.55
C ALA A 476 6.11 26.08 15.05
N ALA A 477 4.95 25.52 15.42
CA ALA A 477 4.62 25.25 16.82
C ALA A 477 5.60 24.25 17.46
N GLY A 478 5.93 23.16 16.74
CA GLY A 478 6.92 22.18 17.16
C GLY A 478 8.32 22.79 17.34
N ALA A 479 8.72 23.73 16.48
CA ALA A 479 9.99 24.44 16.61
C ALA A 479 10.00 25.37 17.83
N VAL A 480 8.92 26.12 18.07
CA VAL A 480 8.78 26.98 19.27
C VAL A 480 8.88 26.14 20.54
N SER A 481 8.21 24.98 20.59
CA SER A 481 8.29 24.06 21.72
C SER A 481 9.73 23.66 22.04
N ARG A 482 10.53 23.32 21.01
CA ARG A 482 11.96 22.97 21.15
C ARG A 482 12.81 24.14 21.61
N VAL A 483 12.61 25.33 21.03
CA VAL A 483 13.33 26.55 21.44
C VAL A 483 13.08 26.86 22.92
N ASN A 484 11.83 26.76 23.37
CA ASN A 484 11.47 27.01 24.76
C ASN A 484 12.11 25.99 25.71
N LEU A 485 12.07 24.70 25.36
CA LEU A 485 12.73 23.65 26.14
C LEU A 485 14.24 23.93 26.27
N LEU A 486 14.91 24.19 25.15
CA LEU A 486 16.35 24.42 25.11
C LEU A 486 16.78 25.66 25.90
N ARG A 487 16.00 26.76 25.83
CA ARG A 487 16.25 27.96 26.66
C ARG A 487 16.09 27.67 28.14
N GLY A 488 15.04 26.91 28.52
CA GLY A 488 14.86 26.49 29.91
C GLY A 488 16.03 25.63 30.43
N LEU A 489 16.56 24.73 29.58
CA LEU A 489 17.74 23.93 29.91
C LEU A 489 19.02 24.80 30.04
N ASP A 490 19.19 25.79 29.18
CA ASP A 490 20.32 26.73 29.24
C ASP A 490 20.28 27.58 30.51
N ASP A 491 19.09 28.09 30.87
CA ASP A 491 18.89 28.85 32.10
C ASP A 491 19.23 28.01 33.33
N LEU A 492 18.78 26.75 33.38
CA LEU A 492 19.15 25.82 34.46
C LEU A 492 20.66 25.56 34.51
N ARG A 493 21.33 25.43 33.36
CA ARG A 493 22.79 25.25 33.29
C ARG A 493 23.56 26.46 33.82
N ARG A 494 23.02 27.67 33.64
CA ARG A 494 23.66 28.93 34.05
C ARG A 494 23.37 29.34 35.49
N ARG A 495 22.40 28.71 36.16
CA ARG A 495 22.13 28.98 37.58
C ARG A 495 23.32 28.53 38.43
N PRO A 496 23.78 29.36 39.38
CA PRO A 496 24.77 28.91 40.36
C PRO A 496 24.19 27.73 41.16
N PRO A 497 25.01 26.77 41.58
CA PRO A 497 24.55 25.68 42.43
C PRO A 497 23.87 26.28 43.67
N ILE A 498 22.66 25.80 43.99
CA ILE A 498 22.01 26.12 45.26
C ILE A 498 22.88 25.45 46.32
N VAL A 499 23.74 26.25 46.96
CA VAL A 499 24.42 25.83 48.18
C VAL A 499 23.31 25.67 49.21
N PRO A 500 23.09 24.48 49.79
CA PRO A 500 22.16 24.35 50.89
C PRO A 500 22.63 25.33 51.97
N ASP A 501 21.74 26.21 52.42
CA ASP A 501 22.03 27.04 53.59
C ASP A 501 22.54 26.10 54.68
N CYS A 502 23.79 26.28 55.08
CA CYS A 502 24.36 25.62 56.22
C CYS A 502 23.39 25.91 57.37
N MET A 503 22.73 24.85 57.87
CA MET A 503 21.99 24.97 59.12
C MET A 503 23.02 25.27 60.21
N ASP A 504 22.98 26.51 60.71
CA ASP A 504 23.57 26.89 61.99
C ASP A 504 22.83 26.22 63.16
#